data_AF-A0A8H6XTG8-F1
#
_entry.id   AF-A0A8H6XTG8-F1
#
_cell.length_a   1.000
_cell.length_b   1.000
_cell.length_c   1.000
_cell.angle_alpha   90.00
_cell.angle_beta   90.00
_cell.angle_gamma   90.00
#
_symmetry.space_group_name_H-M   'P 1'
#
loop_
_entity.id
_entity.type
_entity.pdbx_description
1 polymer ?
#
loop_
_entity_poly.entity_id
_entity_poly.type
_entity_poly.pdbx_seq_one_letter_code
_entity_poly.pdbx_strand_id
1 'polypeptide(L)'
;MGVTIVTGAFAPTTLMARTVADDNPSLLWIVIPSVLLVSGYFVRKWYLARRLRVHGIGKGAPGFQTSVRKIRVPPELMARIRAGEDVSPDEIAAASARMEAEERGESVPEPTKSKKTESKTKSKAVVNDVPSDPANEWLPEGITAPKKRAKGKKK
;
A
#
# COMPACT_ATOMS: atom_id res chain seq x y z
N MET A 1 6.60 64.60 -51.11
CA MET A 1 7.09 63.26 -50.73
C MET A 1 5.87 62.40 -50.46
N GLY A 2 5.43 61.61 -51.45
CA GLY A 2 4.28 60.73 -51.33
C GLY A 2 4.74 59.29 -51.11
N VAL A 3 4.25 58.65 -50.05
CA VAL A 3 4.54 57.24 -49.73
C VAL A 3 3.38 56.40 -50.28
N THR A 4 3.66 55.61 -51.31
CA THR A 4 2.75 54.58 -51.83
C THR A 4 2.94 53.29 -51.04
N ILE A 5 1.91 52.87 -50.29
CA ILE A 5 1.88 51.59 -49.58
C ILE A 5 1.30 50.55 -50.53
N VAL A 6 2.13 49.58 -50.93
CA VAL A 6 1.72 48.42 -51.73
C VAL A 6 1.06 47.39 -50.80
N THR A 7 -0.26 47.29 -50.86
CA THR A 7 -1.03 46.23 -50.21
C THR A 7 -0.92 44.94 -51.03
N GLY A 8 -0.02 44.05 -50.62
CA GLY A 8 0.05 42.68 -51.12
C GLY A 8 -1.05 41.83 -50.49
N ALA A 9 -1.98 41.34 -51.31
CA ALA A 9 -2.99 40.37 -50.90
C ALA A 9 -2.31 39.02 -50.59
N PHE A 10 -2.23 38.68 -49.31
CA PHE A 10 -1.72 37.38 -48.86
C PHE A 10 -2.85 36.36 -48.90
N ALA A 11 -2.89 35.54 -49.95
CA ALA A 11 -3.84 34.43 -50.04
C ALA A 11 -3.45 33.33 -49.03
N PRO A 12 -4.38 32.81 -48.21
CA PRO A 12 -4.08 31.70 -47.32
C PRO A 12 -4.03 30.40 -48.13
N THR A 13 -2.82 29.92 -48.41
CA THR A 13 -2.58 28.56 -48.90
C THR A 13 -3.04 27.56 -47.84
N THR A 14 -4.23 26.99 -48.06
CA THR A 14 -4.77 25.91 -47.25
C THR A 14 -4.01 24.63 -47.60
N LEU A 15 -2.90 24.39 -46.90
CA LEU A 15 -2.23 23.09 -46.87
C LEU A 15 -3.16 22.13 -46.13
N MET A 16 -3.96 21.38 -46.90
CA MET A 16 -4.65 20.19 -46.42
C MET A 16 -3.60 19.19 -45.93
N ALA A 17 -3.35 19.18 -44.62
CA ALA A 17 -2.53 18.17 -43.97
C ALA A 17 -3.26 16.82 -44.12
N ARG A 18 -2.93 16.09 -45.19
CA ARG A 18 -3.32 14.67 -45.31
C ARG A 18 -2.79 13.96 -44.09
N THR A 19 -3.68 13.38 -43.31
CA THR A 19 -3.27 12.64 -42.14
C THR A 19 -2.67 11.33 -42.61
N VAL A 20 -1.58 10.87 -41.99
CA VAL A 20 -0.91 9.59 -42.31
C VAL A 20 -1.89 8.40 -42.25
N ALA A 21 -3.04 8.57 -41.58
CA ALA A 21 -4.12 7.60 -41.51
C ALA A 21 -4.83 7.37 -42.85
N ASP A 22 -4.90 8.37 -43.73
CA ASP A 22 -5.55 8.27 -45.04
C ASP A 22 -4.70 7.48 -46.05
N ASP A 23 -3.37 7.52 -45.88
CA ASP A 23 -2.42 6.88 -46.79
C ASP A 23 -2.19 5.38 -46.48
N ASN A 24 -2.58 4.88 -45.30
CA ASN A 24 -2.33 3.50 -44.86
C ASN A 24 -3.53 2.87 -44.11
N PRO A 25 -4.61 2.50 -44.82
CA PRO A 25 -5.80 1.90 -44.20
C PRO A 25 -5.51 0.56 -43.51
N SER A 26 -4.49 -0.17 -43.94
CA SER A 26 -4.05 -1.44 -43.32
C SER A 26 -3.48 -1.23 -41.91
N LEU A 27 -2.89 -0.07 -41.63
CA LEU A 27 -2.33 0.24 -40.31
C LEU A 27 -3.43 0.34 -39.25
N LEU A 28 -4.59 0.90 -39.61
CA LEU A 28 -5.76 0.98 -38.73
C LEU A 28 -6.23 -0.42 -38.31
N TRP A 29 -6.25 -1.39 -39.22
CA TRP A 29 -6.65 -2.77 -38.92
C TRP A 29 -5.70 -3.48 -37.95
N ILE A 30 -4.45 -3.04 -37.84
CA ILE A 30 -3.47 -3.58 -36.88
C ILE A 30 -3.54 -2.81 -35.56
N VAL A 31 -3.62 -1.48 -35.62
CA VAL A 31 -3.57 -0.61 -34.44
C VAL A 31 -4.84 -0.70 -33.61
N ILE A 32 -6.03 -0.72 -34.24
CA ILE A 32 -7.33 -0.78 -33.55
C ILE A 32 -7.40 -1.99 -32.59
N PRO A 33 -7.17 -3.25 -33.03
CA PRO A 33 -7.24 -4.39 -32.12
C PRO A 33 -6.14 -4.36 -31.05
N SER A 34 -4.92 -3.91 -31.36
CA SER A 34 -3.85 -3.76 -30.36
C SER A 34 -4.22 -2.76 -29.26
N VAL A 35 -4.78 -1.61 -29.63
CA VAL A 35 -5.22 -0.59 -28.66
C VAL A 35 -6.39 -1.09 -27.82
N LEU A 36 -7.36 -1.80 -28.42
CA LEU A 36 -8.47 -2.39 -27.68
C LEU A 36 -7.99 -3.43 -26.66
N LEU A 37 -7.01 -4.26 -27.02
CA LEU A 37 -6.48 -5.31 -26.15
C LEU A 37 -5.73 -4.69 -24.95
N VAL A 38 -4.88 -3.69 -25.21
CA VAL A 38 -4.19 -2.95 -24.14
C VAL A 38 -5.18 -2.20 -23.25
N SER A 39 -6.14 -1.48 -23.84
CA SER A 39 -7.19 -0.77 -23.10
C SER A 39 -8.00 -1.72 -22.22
N GLY A 40 -8.49 -2.81 -22.78
CA GLY A 40 -9.24 -3.84 -22.06
C GLY A 40 -8.45 -4.46 -20.90
N TYR A 41 -7.15 -4.67 -21.08
CA TYR A 41 -6.26 -5.12 -20.01
C TYR A 41 -6.20 -4.12 -18.85
N PHE A 42 -6.02 -2.83 -19.14
CA PHE A 42 -5.97 -1.79 -18.10
C PHE A 42 -7.31 -1.62 -17.38
N VAL A 43 -8.43 -1.63 -18.12
CA VAL A 43 -9.78 -1.57 -17.53
C VAL A 43 -10.00 -2.76 -16.61
N ARG A 44 -9.67 -3.98 -17.05
CA ARG A 44 -9.78 -5.20 -16.23
C ARG A 44 -8.92 -5.13 -14.98
N LYS A 45 -7.66 -4.70 -15.12
CA LYS A 45 -6.72 -4.56 -13.99
C LYS A 45 -7.25 -3.58 -12.96
N TRP A 46 -7.75 -2.42 -13.41
CA TRP A 46 -8.32 -1.40 -12.54
C TRP A 46 -9.62 -1.87 -11.87
N TYR A 47 -10.50 -2.53 -12.62
CA TYR A 47 -11.74 -3.09 -12.09
C TYR A 47 -11.48 -4.12 -10.99
N LEU A 48 -10.54 -5.05 -11.19
CA LEU A 48 -10.16 -6.03 -10.17
C LEU A 48 -9.56 -5.36 -8.93
N ALA A 49 -8.69 -4.37 -9.11
CA ALA A 49 -8.13 -3.62 -7.99
C ALA A 49 -9.22 -2.89 -7.19
N ARG A 50 -10.18 -2.25 -7.86
CA ARG A 50 -11.32 -1.59 -7.21
C ARG A 50 -12.22 -2.60 -6.51
N ARG A 51 -12.55 -3.71 -7.17
CA ARG A 51 -13.37 -4.79 -6.60
C ARG A 51 -12.72 -5.40 -5.35
N LEU A 52 -11.40 -5.57 -5.34
CA LEU A 52 -10.65 -6.03 -4.17
C LEU A 52 -10.64 -4.99 -3.03
N ARG A 53 -10.69 -3.69 -3.32
CA ARG A 53 -10.84 -2.67 -2.26
C ARG A 53 -12.25 -2.63 -1.66
N VAL A 54 -13.28 -2.88 -2.48
CA VAL A 54 -14.68 -2.82 -2.04
C VAL A 54 -15.13 -4.15 -1.42
N HIS A 55 -14.72 -5.28 -1.98
CA HIS A 55 -15.18 -6.64 -1.65
C HIS A 55 -14.03 -7.65 -1.51
N GLY A 56 -12.77 -7.21 -1.48
CA GLY A 56 -11.64 -8.13 -1.43
C GLY A 56 -11.39 -8.72 -0.05
N ILE A 57 -10.31 -9.51 -0.03
CA ILE A 57 -9.85 -10.27 1.13
C ILE A 57 -9.63 -9.32 2.31
N GLY A 58 -10.39 -9.52 3.40
CA GLY A 58 -10.31 -8.71 4.62
C GLY A 58 -11.53 -7.83 4.91
N LYS A 59 -12.47 -7.66 3.97
CA LYS A 59 -13.77 -6.99 4.25
C LYS A 59 -14.88 -7.93 4.75
N GLY A 60 -14.63 -9.24 4.72
CA GLY A 60 -15.52 -10.24 5.29
C GLY A 60 -16.67 -10.56 4.35
N ALA A 61 -17.21 -11.76 4.46
CA ALA A 61 -18.51 -12.04 3.85
C ALA A 61 -19.56 -11.11 4.50
N PRO A 62 -20.65 -10.74 3.80
CA PRO A 62 -21.75 -10.03 4.44
C PRO A 62 -22.21 -10.79 5.68
N GLY A 63 -22.10 -10.16 6.86
CA GLY A 63 -22.38 -10.78 8.16
C GLY A 63 -21.14 -11.24 8.97
N PHE A 64 -19.92 -11.17 8.41
CA PHE A 64 -18.69 -11.52 9.12
C PHE A 64 -17.80 -10.27 9.31
N GLN A 65 -17.66 -9.80 10.55
CA GLN A 65 -16.89 -8.60 10.88
C GLN A 65 -15.38 -8.88 10.86
N THR A 66 -14.74 -8.83 9.69
CA THR A 66 -13.28 -9.01 9.57
C THR A 66 -12.50 -7.71 9.52
N SER A 67 -13.18 -6.56 9.44
CA SER A 67 -12.58 -5.24 9.41
C SER A 67 -12.22 -4.75 10.82
N VAL A 68 -11.51 -5.56 11.61
CA VAL A 68 -11.02 -5.13 12.92
C VAL A 68 -9.70 -4.41 12.72
N ARG A 69 -9.69 -3.10 12.97
CA ARG A 69 -8.46 -2.28 12.95
C ARG A 69 -7.67 -2.58 14.23
N LYS A 70 -6.36 -2.79 14.09
CA LYS A 70 -5.47 -2.87 15.26
C LYS A 70 -5.34 -1.47 15.85
N ILE A 71 -5.81 -1.28 17.09
CA ILE A 71 -5.70 -0.03 17.84
C ILE A 71 -4.49 -0.14 18.76
N ARG A 72 -3.67 0.91 18.82
CA ARG A 72 -2.59 1.00 19.82
C ARG A 72 -3.22 1.38 21.16
N VAL A 73 -3.06 0.52 22.15
CA VAL A 73 -3.59 0.72 23.50
C VAL A 73 -2.47 1.31 24.37
N PRO A 74 -2.73 2.35 25.19
CA PRO A 74 -1.72 2.89 26.09
C PRO A 74 -1.18 1.84 27.07
N PRO A 75 0.08 1.97 27.50
CA PRO A 75 0.75 0.95 28.31
C PRO A 75 0.08 0.71 29.68
N GLU A 76 -0.55 1.73 30.26
CA GLU A 76 -1.29 1.63 31.53
C GLU A 76 -2.50 0.70 31.41
N LEU A 77 -3.30 0.86 30.34
CA LEU A 77 -4.43 -0.02 30.07
C LEU A 77 -3.97 -1.44 29.70
N MET A 78 -2.85 -1.57 29.00
CA MET A 78 -2.29 -2.90 28.73
C MET A 78 -1.90 -3.65 30.00
N ALA A 79 -1.37 -2.96 31.01
CA ALA A 79 -1.02 -3.58 32.29
C ALA A 79 -2.27 -4.06 33.04
N ARG A 80 -3.37 -3.27 33.03
CA ARG A 80 -4.65 -3.63 33.65
C ARG A 80 -5.33 -4.82 32.95
N ILE A 81 -5.32 -4.83 31.62
CA ILE A 81 -5.83 -5.97 30.83
C ILE A 81 -5.03 -7.24 31.15
N ARG A 82 -3.71 -7.14 31.30
CA ARG A 82 -2.85 -8.28 31.70
C ARG A 82 -3.10 -8.75 33.13
N ALA A 83 -3.48 -7.84 34.03
CA ALA A 83 -3.87 -8.16 35.40
C ALA A 83 -5.27 -8.80 35.51
N GLY A 84 -6.04 -8.81 34.41
CA GLY A 84 -7.39 -9.37 34.37
C GLY A 84 -8.47 -8.41 34.88
N GLU A 85 -8.21 -7.10 34.89
CA GLU A 85 -9.23 -6.08 35.20
C GLU A 85 -10.13 -5.83 33.98
N ASP A 86 -11.44 -5.74 34.21
CA ASP A 86 -12.43 -5.46 33.16
C ASP A 86 -12.36 -3.98 32.71
N VAL A 87 -11.70 -3.73 31.59
CA VAL A 87 -11.60 -2.40 30.97
C VAL A 87 -12.72 -2.21 29.96
N SER A 88 -13.47 -1.11 30.09
CA SER A 88 -14.58 -0.83 29.18
C SER A 88 -14.08 -0.44 27.77
N PRO A 89 -14.82 -0.78 26.69
CA PRO A 89 -14.46 -0.39 25.33
C PRO A 89 -14.32 1.13 25.13
N ASP A 90 -15.13 1.90 25.86
CA ASP A 90 -15.14 3.36 25.79
C ASP A 90 -13.86 3.98 26.37
N GLU A 91 -13.28 3.38 27.42
CA GLU A 91 -11.99 3.79 27.98
C GLU A 91 -10.84 3.55 27.00
N ILE A 92 -10.85 2.42 26.31
CA ILE A 92 -9.84 2.08 25.29
C ILE A 92 -9.94 3.07 24.11
N ALA A 93 -11.15 3.39 23.68
CA ALA A 93 -11.41 4.37 22.62
C ALA A 93 -10.94 5.78 23.03
N ALA A 94 -11.28 6.23 24.23
CA ALA A 94 -10.88 7.54 24.74
C ALA A 94 -9.34 7.65 24.90
N ALA A 95 -8.70 6.60 25.42
CA ALA A 95 -7.27 6.60 25.64
C ALA A 95 -6.47 6.49 24.34
N SER A 96 -6.95 5.71 23.36
CA SER A 96 -6.35 5.65 22.03
C SER A 96 -6.50 6.96 21.26
N ALA A 97 -7.65 7.64 21.37
CA ALA A 97 -7.86 8.96 20.78
C ALA A 97 -6.92 10.03 21.38
N ARG A 98 -6.64 9.97 22.68
CA ARG A 98 -5.67 10.85 23.34
C ARG A 98 -4.25 10.66 22.81
N MET A 99 -3.79 9.41 22.69
CA MET A 99 -2.47 9.14 22.09
C MET A 99 -2.38 9.55 20.61
N GLU A 100 -3.44 9.32 19.82
CA GLU A 100 -3.44 9.72 18.41
C GLU A 100 -3.41 11.25 18.25
N ALA A 101 -4.04 11.99 19.17
CA ALA A 101 -3.96 13.46 19.20
C ALA A 101 -2.57 13.98 19.59
N GLU A 102 -1.90 13.32 20.56
CA GLU A 102 -0.53 13.64 20.98
C GLU A 102 0.49 13.33 19.87
N GLU A 103 0.38 12.17 19.20
CA GLU A 103 1.24 11.79 18.06
C GLU A 103 1.05 12.73 16.85
N ARG A 104 -0.17 13.25 16.65
CA ARG A 104 -0.45 14.21 15.56
C ARG A 104 -0.03 15.64 15.90
N GLY A 105 0.14 15.95 17.18
CA GLY A 105 0.47 17.28 17.69
C GLY A 105 1.96 17.54 17.92
N GLU A 106 2.81 16.52 18.01
CA GLU A 106 4.14 16.71 18.59
C GLU A 106 5.28 16.03 17.79
N SER A 107 5.88 16.82 16.90
CA SER A 107 7.29 16.68 16.54
C SER A 107 8.11 17.65 17.41
N VAL A 108 8.34 17.31 18.68
CA VAL A 108 9.33 17.98 19.54
C VAL A 108 10.03 16.92 20.41
N PRO A 109 11.38 16.89 20.47
CA PRO A 109 12.11 15.87 21.20
C PRO A 109 12.30 16.21 22.69
N GLU A 110 12.13 15.18 23.53
CA GLU A 110 12.78 14.90 24.83
C GLU A 110 12.82 15.96 25.97
N PRO A 111 12.85 15.50 27.24
CA PRO A 111 14.16 15.43 27.89
C PRO A 111 14.40 14.15 28.72
N THR A 112 15.50 13.46 28.38
CA THR A 112 16.56 12.98 29.28
C THR A 112 16.20 12.34 30.65
N LYS A 113 16.51 11.04 30.79
CA LYS A 113 17.20 10.52 31.98
C LYS A 113 18.30 9.53 31.57
N SER A 114 19.51 10.07 31.53
CA SER A 114 20.78 9.37 31.41
C SER A 114 21.09 8.51 32.64
N LYS A 115 21.44 7.24 32.45
CA LYS A 115 22.50 6.60 33.26
C LYS A 115 23.38 5.75 32.36
N LYS A 116 24.64 6.18 32.33
CA LYS A 116 25.75 5.75 31.49
C LYS A 116 26.48 4.62 32.19
N THR A 117 26.72 3.48 31.52
CA THR A 117 27.98 2.75 31.66
C THR A 117 28.34 2.09 30.34
N GLU A 118 29.47 2.50 29.79
CA GLU A 118 30.08 1.97 28.57
C GLU A 118 30.86 0.68 28.88
N SER A 119 30.81 -0.30 27.98
CA SER A 119 31.99 -1.11 27.65
C SER A 119 31.83 -1.77 26.28
N LYS A 120 32.65 -1.32 25.33
CA LYS A 120 32.98 -2.01 24.07
C LYS A 120 33.54 -3.41 24.37
N THR A 121 33.11 -4.45 23.66
CA THR A 121 34.00 -5.48 23.09
C THR A 121 33.29 -6.22 21.93
N LYS A 122 34.08 -6.51 20.89
CA LYS A 122 33.74 -7.23 19.65
C LYS A 122 33.15 -8.63 19.85
N SER A 123 32.43 -9.05 18.81
CA SER A 123 32.30 -10.42 18.27
C SER A 123 31.62 -11.49 19.14
N LYS A 124 30.36 -11.81 18.81
CA LYS A 124 29.95 -13.15 18.36
C LYS A 124 28.52 -13.09 17.85
N ALA A 125 28.22 -13.86 16.80
CA ALA A 125 26.87 -14.13 16.35
C ALA A 125 26.06 -14.70 17.53
N VAL A 126 25.20 -13.87 18.12
CA VAL A 126 24.19 -14.30 19.08
C VAL A 126 23.01 -14.77 18.23
N VAL A 127 22.88 -16.09 18.18
CA VAL A 127 21.62 -16.76 17.88
C VAL A 127 20.58 -16.08 18.77
N ASN A 128 19.71 -15.28 18.17
CA ASN A 128 18.49 -14.87 18.84
C ASN A 128 17.72 -16.16 19.09
N ASP A 129 17.80 -16.67 20.32
CA ASP A 129 16.78 -17.53 20.90
C ASP A 129 15.48 -16.73 20.83
N VAL A 130 14.76 -16.93 19.72
CA VAL A 130 13.35 -16.58 19.61
C VAL A 130 12.69 -17.34 20.76
N PRO A 131 12.07 -16.66 21.74
CA PRO A 131 11.24 -17.34 22.70
C PRO A 131 10.23 -18.13 21.88
N SER A 132 10.27 -19.46 21.96
CA SER A 132 9.26 -20.30 21.34
C SER A 132 7.92 -19.82 21.88
N ASP A 133 7.15 -19.13 21.05
CA ASP A 133 5.74 -18.86 21.34
C ASP A 133 5.12 -20.20 21.77
N PRO A 134 4.29 -20.22 22.83
CA PRO A 134 3.63 -21.45 23.25
C PRO A 134 2.95 -22.02 22.02
N ALA A 135 3.36 -23.23 21.62
CA ALA A 135 2.84 -23.88 20.44
C ALA A 135 1.32 -23.80 20.50
N ASN A 136 0.72 -23.08 19.55
CA ASN A 136 -0.71 -22.80 19.58
C ASN A 136 -1.46 -24.13 19.39
N GLU A 137 -1.83 -24.78 20.51
CA GLU A 137 -2.49 -26.09 20.57
C GLU A 137 -3.82 -26.12 19.80
N TRP A 138 -4.34 -24.94 19.47
CA TRP A 138 -5.57 -24.74 18.70
C TRP A 138 -5.40 -24.98 17.20
N LEU A 139 -4.16 -25.00 16.69
CA LEU A 139 -3.89 -25.22 15.27
C LEU A 139 -3.44 -26.66 15.05
N PRO A 140 -4.04 -27.40 14.10
CA PRO A 140 -3.54 -28.73 13.75
C PRO A 140 -2.08 -28.63 13.25
N GLU A 141 -1.23 -29.52 13.75
CA GLU A 141 0.24 -29.53 13.57
C GLU A 141 0.68 -29.49 12.10
N GLY A 142 -0.19 -29.88 11.16
CA GLY A 142 0.08 -29.84 9.72
C GLY A 142 0.21 -28.44 9.10
N ILE A 143 -0.19 -27.37 9.80
CA ILE A 143 -0.19 -25.99 9.27
C ILE A 143 0.97 -25.15 9.83
N THR A 144 1.41 -25.42 11.06
CA THR A 144 2.41 -24.60 11.77
C THR A 144 3.85 -24.95 11.41
N ALA A 145 4.10 -26.15 10.86
CA ALA A 145 5.40 -26.52 10.34
C ALA A 145 5.56 -26.04 8.88
N PRO A 146 6.47 -25.09 8.58
CA PRO A 146 6.73 -24.70 7.20
C PRO A 146 7.33 -25.89 6.44
N LYS A 147 6.52 -26.56 5.61
CA LYS A 147 6.96 -27.63 4.72
C LYS A 147 8.01 -27.05 3.77
N LYS A 148 9.30 -27.28 4.07
CA LYS A 148 10.45 -26.89 3.23
C LYS A 148 10.22 -27.45 1.83
N ARG A 149 9.79 -26.59 0.92
CA ARG A 149 9.53 -26.92 -0.48
C ARG A 149 10.88 -27.18 -1.14
N ALA A 150 11.19 -28.45 -1.42
CA ALA A 150 12.43 -28.85 -2.08
C ALA A 150 12.54 -28.15 -3.45
N LYS A 151 13.58 -27.31 -3.59
CA LYS A 151 13.88 -26.58 -4.82
C LYS A 151 14.43 -27.59 -5.83
N GLY A 152 13.58 -27.99 -6.78
CA GLY A 152 13.95 -28.92 -7.86
C GLY A 152 15.15 -28.42 -8.65
N LYS A 153 16.20 -29.26 -8.70
CA LYS A 153 17.40 -29.07 -9.51
C LYS A 153 17.04 -29.44 -10.96
N LYS A 154 16.96 -28.44 -11.85
CA LYS A 154 16.78 -28.70 -13.29
C LYS A 154 18.02 -29.44 -13.81
N LYS A 155 17.79 -30.57 -14.48
CA LYS A 155 18.74 -31.21 -15.41
C LYS A 155 18.68 -30.48 -16.74
#